data_AF-A0A7W5SIQ5-F1
#
_entry.id   AF-A0A7W5SIQ5-F1
#
_cell.length_a   1.000
_cell.length_b   1.000
_cell.length_c   1.000
_cell.angle_alpha   90.00
_cell.angle_beta   90.00
_cell.angle_gamma   90.00
#
_symmetry.space_group_name_H-M   'P 1'
#
loop_
_entity.id
_entity.type
_entity.pdbx_description
1 polymer ?
#
loop_
_entity_poly.entity_id
_entity_poly.type
_entity_poly.pdbx_seq_one_letter_code
_entity_poly.pdbx_strand_id
1 'polypeptide(L)' 'MTIYSRSKPLRAWLVSIDDAAKALGLTVAAVHRLRDEGYLRPAARKGFFRLGNLIDDYGAAIQAGVIDPRPSTAAED' A
#
# COMPACT_ATOMS: atom_id res chain seq x y z
N MET A 1 10.63 -7.97 -19.13
CA MET A 1 10.10 -6.59 -19.03
C MET A 1 11.29 -5.64 -18.93
N THR A 2 11.59 -4.89 -20.00
CA THR A 2 12.69 -3.90 -20.00
C THR A 2 12.16 -2.58 -19.46
N ILE A 3 12.60 -2.16 -18.27
CA ILE A 3 12.21 -0.88 -17.67
C ILE A 3 13.20 0.18 -18.15
N TYR A 4 12.76 1.05 -19.06
CA TYR A 4 13.47 2.26 -19.44
C TYR A 4 13.03 3.40 -18.51
N SER A 5 13.94 4.05 -17.78
CA SER A 5 13.63 5.28 -17.04
C SER A 5 14.75 6.30 -17.20
N ARG A 6 14.40 7.53 -17.61
CA ARG A 6 15.33 8.68 -17.69
C ARG A 6 15.34 9.55 -16.43
N SER A 7 14.56 9.24 -15.38
CA SER A 7 14.40 10.14 -14.22
C SER A 7 14.33 9.41 -12.88
N LYS A 8 13.24 8.71 -12.57
CA LYS A 8 13.11 7.92 -11.33
C LYS A 8 12.44 6.57 -11.58
N PRO A 9 12.90 5.48 -10.93
CA PRO A 9 12.25 4.18 -11.04
C PRO A 9 10.85 4.23 -10.43
N LEU A 10 9.93 3.40 -10.94
CA LEU A 10 8.54 3.30 -10.45
C LEU A 10 8.48 3.12 -8.92
N ARG A 11 9.39 2.31 -8.36
CA ARG A 11 9.48 2.07 -6.91
C ARG A 11 9.70 3.34 -6.07
N ALA A 12 10.29 4.38 -6.66
CA ALA A 12 10.52 5.66 -6.00
C ALA A 12 9.34 6.64 -6.10
N TRP A 13 8.26 6.28 -6.80
CA TRP A 13 7.10 7.16 -6.93
C TRP A 13 6.40 7.35 -5.59
N LEU A 14 5.87 8.55 -5.37
CA LEU A 14 5.01 8.84 -4.23
C LEU A 14 3.57 8.55 -4.62
N VAL A 15 2.88 7.83 -3.77
CA VAL A 15 1.48 7.44 -3.94
C VAL A 15 0.69 8.06 -2.80
N SER A 16 -0.44 8.71 -3.11
CA SER A 16 -1.33 9.26 -2.08
C SER A 16 -1.98 8.14 -1.28
N ILE A 17 -2.56 8.46 -0.13
CA ILE A 17 -3.28 7.45 0.65
C ILE A 17 -4.52 6.91 -0.09
N ASP A 18 -5.21 7.74 -0.86
CA ASP A 18 -6.37 7.32 -1.65
C ASP A 18 -5.97 6.36 -2.77
N ASP A 19 -4.87 6.66 -3.46
CA ASP A 19 -4.35 5.78 -4.51
C ASP A 19 -3.77 4.48 -3.92
N ALA A 20 -3.16 4.55 -2.73
CA ALA A 20 -2.71 3.37 -2.01
C ALA A 20 -3.89 2.47 -1.62
N ALA A 21 -4.97 3.03 -1.08
CA ALA A 21 -6.18 2.28 -0.74
C ALA A 21 -6.76 1.55 -1.97
N LYS A 22 -6.88 2.25 -3.10
CA LYS A 22 -7.33 1.66 -4.37
C LYS A 22 -6.39 0.57 -4.87
N ALA A 23 -5.08 0.81 -4.84
CA ALA A 23 -4.08 -0.14 -5.32
C ALA A 23 -4.02 -1.43 -4.48
N LEU A 24 -4.26 -1.33 -3.17
CA LEU A 24 -4.25 -2.46 -2.25
C LEU A 24 -5.62 -3.15 -2.11
N GLY A 25 -6.69 -2.59 -2.65
CA GLY A 25 -8.05 -3.11 -2.44
C GLY A 25 -8.55 -2.93 -1.00
N LEU A 26 -8.08 -1.87 -0.32
CA LEU A 26 -8.42 -1.56 1.07
C LEU A 26 -9.24 -0.27 1.18
N THR A 27 -9.89 -0.06 2.32
CA THR A 27 -10.44 1.25 2.65
C THR A 27 -9.33 2.21 3.10
N VAL A 28 -9.52 3.52 2.92
CA VAL A 28 -8.58 4.55 3.41
C VAL A 28 -8.36 4.43 4.92
N ALA A 29 -9.42 4.11 5.67
CA ALA A 29 -9.33 3.86 7.12
C ALA A 29 -8.43 2.66 7.46
N ALA A 30 -8.52 1.56 6.69
CA ALA A 30 -7.65 0.41 6.86
C ALA A 30 -6.18 0.75 6.57
N VAL A 31 -5.91 1.56 5.54
CA VAL A 31 -4.54 2.03 5.24
C VAL A 31 -4.00 2.91 6.37
N HIS A 32 -4.82 3.80 6.94
CA HIS A 32 -4.45 4.57 8.13
C HIS A 32 -4.10 3.68 9.32
N ARG A 33 -4.95 2.71 9.62
CA ARG A 33 -4.74 1.75 10.70
C ARG A 33 -3.43 0.99 10.52
N LEU A 34 -3.18 0.43 9.33
CA LEU A 34 -1.97 -0.33 9.04
C LEU A 34 -0.70 0.56 9.12
N ARG A 35 -0.79 1.83 8.72
CA ARG A 35 0.30 2.79 8.91
C ARG A 35 0.57 3.02 10.40
N ASP A 36 -0.48 3.24 11.19
CA ASP A 36 -0.37 3.59 12.60
C ASP A 36 0.10 2.41 13.46
N GLU A 37 -0.26 1.19 13.07
CA GLU A 37 0.24 -0.06 13.63
C GLU A 37 1.67 -0.41 13.16
N GLY A 38 2.24 0.36 12.23
CA GLY A 38 3.63 0.19 11.76
C GLY A 38 3.81 -0.81 10.62
N TYR A 39 2.72 -1.36 10.06
CA TYR A 39 2.76 -2.30 8.96
C TYR A 39 3.01 -1.64 7.60
N LEU A 40 2.69 -0.36 7.43
CA LEU A 40 2.95 0.39 6.20
C LEU A 40 3.87 1.59 6.47
N ARG A 41 5.03 1.64 5.82
CA ARG A 41 6.00 2.73 6.01
C ARG A 41 5.59 3.99 5.24
N PRO A 42 5.30 5.12 5.91
CA PRO A 42 5.01 6.36 5.23
C PRO A 42 6.26 6.93 4.54
N ALA A 43 6.06 7.75 3.51
CA ALA A 43 7.12 8.57 2.96
C ALA A 43 7.36 9.80 3.84
N ALA A 44 8.47 10.53 3.59
CA ALA A 44 8.77 11.78 4.27
C ALA A 44 7.67 12.86 4.12
N ARG A 45 6.88 12.79 3.04
CA ARG A 45 5.73 13.68 2.83
C ARG A 45 4.49 13.07 3.49
N LYS A 46 3.89 13.80 4.43
CA LYS A 46 2.65 13.40 5.13
C LYS A 46 1.56 13.02 4.13
N GLY A 47 0.93 11.87 4.35
CA GLY A 47 -0.16 11.36 3.50
C GLY A 47 0.29 10.64 2.23
N PHE A 48 1.60 10.42 2.04
CA PHE A 48 2.14 9.70 0.90
C PHE A 48 2.95 8.48 1.33
N PHE A 49 3.06 7.52 0.42
CA PHE A 49 3.87 6.31 0.52
C PHE A 49 4.82 6.22 -0.66
N ARG A 50 5.97 5.57 -0.49
CA ARG A 50 6.81 5.16 -1.63
C ARG A 50 6.20 3.89 -2.21
N LEU A 51 5.95 3.85 -3.53
CA LEU A 51 5.32 2.70 -4.17
C LEU A 51 6.05 1.38 -3.88
N GLY A 52 7.39 1.38 -3.93
CA GLY A 52 8.18 0.19 -3.63
C GLY A 52 7.96 -0.31 -2.21
N ASN A 53 8.05 0.58 -1.21
CA ASN A 53 7.81 0.23 0.18
C ASN A 53 6.38 -0.26 0.40
N LEU A 54 5.39 0.43 -0.20
CA LEU A 54 3.98 0.08 -0.07
C LEU A 54 3.70 -1.36 -0.50
N ILE A 55 4.26 -1.80 -1.64
CA ILE A 55 4.11 -3.16 -2.16
C ILE A 55 4.79 -4.17 -1.23
N ASP A 56 6.04 -3.90 -0.85
CA ASP A 56 6.83 -4.83 -0.02
C ASP A 56 6.19 -4.99 1.37
N ASP A 57 5.77 -3.89 1.97
CA ASP A 57 5.14 -3.82 3.30
C ASP A 57 3.79 -4.52 3.32
N TYR A 58 2.96 -4.30 2.29
CA TYR A 58 1.68 -4.98 2.14
C TYR A 58 1.86 -6.51 1.98
N GLY A 59 2.83 -6.93 1.16
CA GLY A 59 3.17 -8.33 1.00
C GLY A 59 3.64 -8.98 2.31
N ALA A 60 4.48 -8.27 3.08
CA ALA A 60 4.92 -8.73 4.40
C ALA A 60 3.76 -8.83 5.40
N ALA A 61 2.83 -7.88 5.39
CA ALA A 61 1.66 -7.90 6.25
C ALA A 61 0.70 -9.06 5.93
N ILE A 62 0.54 -9.42 4.66
CA ILE A 62 -0.19 -10.63 4.25
C ILE A 62 0.51 -11.89 4.77
N GLN A 63 1.83 -12.00 4.57
CA GLN A 63 2.60 -13.16 5.02
C GLN A 63 2.57 -13.34 6.55
N ALA A 64 2.52 -12.23 7.28
CA ALA A 64 2.37 -12.22 8.73
C ALA A 64 0.93 -12.50 9.22
N GLY A 65 -0.05 -12.63 8.32
CA GLY A 65 -1.45 -12.87 8.66
C GLY A 65 -2.19 -11.66 9.21
N VAL A 66 -1.64 -10.45 9.03
CA VAL A 66 -2.25 -9.18 9.47
C VAL A 66 -3.37 -8.75 8.51
N ILE A 67 -3.18 -9.03 7.22
CA ILE A 67 -4.11 -8.69 6.16
C ILE A 67 -4.61 -9.97 5.50
N ASP A 68 -5.92 -10.15 5.40
CA ASP A 68 -6.50 -11.15 4.50
C ASP A 68 -6.51 -10.56 3.07
N PRO A 69 -5.78 -11.16 2.11
CA PRO A 69 -5.71 -10.67 0.74
C PRO A 69 -7.03 -10.87 -0.03
N ARG A 70 -7.99 -11.61 0.52
CA ARG A 70 -9.32 -11.75 -0.09
C ARG A 70 -10.09 -10.44 0.06
N PRO A 71 -10.67 -9.90 -1.02
CA PRO A 71 -11.61 -8.80 -0.87
C PRO A 71 -12.74 -9.28 0.04
N SER A 72 -13.03 -8.50 1.08
CA SER A 72 -14.13 -8.79 1.99
C SER A 72 -15.43 -8.88 1.18
N THR A 73 -15.89 -10.10 0.86
CA THR A 73 -17.24 -10.37 0.38
C THR A 73 -18.19 -10.23 1.58
N ALA A 74 -18.35 -9.00 2.05
CA ALA A 74 -19.37 -8.63 3.03
C ALA A 74 -20.30 -7.62 2.35
N ALA A 75 -21.03 -8.13 1.37
CA ALA A 75 -22.18 -7.50 0.75
C ALA A 75 -23.07 -8.64 0.24
N GLU A 76 -23.76 -9.30 1.16
CA GLU A 76 -24.96 -10.13 0.92
C GLU A 76 -25.49 -10.59 2.30
N ASP A 77 -26.32 -9.71 2.90
CA ASP A 77 -27.48 -10.05 3.74
C ASP A 77 -28.40 -8.82 3.80
#